data_AF-X1SMY6-F1
#
_entry.id   AF-X1SMY6-F1
#
_cell.length_a   1.000
_cell.length_b   1.000
_cell.length_c   1.000
_cell.angle_alpha   90.00
_cell.angle_beta   90.00
_cell.angle_gamma   90.00
#
_symmetry.space_group_name_H-M   'P 1'
#
loop_
_entity.id
_entity.type
_entity.pdbx_description
1 polymer ?
#
loop_
_entity_poly.entity_id
_entity_poly.type
_entity_poly.pdbx_seq_one_letter_code
_entity_poly.pdbx_strand_id
1 'polypeptide(L)'
;WAGNASNRPAEADPIPLTSDWKGSFDWDTSAYTTNEQDISALFSTNLALTTRRKYSVKLDLTNVEADGSFDELYLAVKEKINPALYVAIDRKTIKKADIAATAEPGIPIEIPATSENVQITMQMKTALAGDATIYYAVVKE
;
A
#
# COMPACT_ATOMS: atom_id res chain seq x y z
N TRP A 1 -27.61 -42.76 -8.84
CA TRP A 1 -27.54 -42.10 -7.53
C TRP A 1 -26.41 -41.08 -7.57
N ALA A 2 -26.73 -39.83 -7.28
CA ALA A 2 -25.79 -38.72 -7.25
C ALA A 2 -25.26 -38.48 -5.83
N GLY A 3 -24.02 -37.97 -5.76
CA GLY A 3 -23.49 -37.22 -4.62
C GLY A 3 -22.65 -38.03 -3.63
N ASN A 4 -21.37 -37.68 -3.48
CA ASN A 4 -20.96 -36.75 -2.43
C ASN A 4 -19.45 -36.44 -2.55
N ALA A 5 -19.10 -35.45 -3.39
CA ALA A 5 -17.84 -34.74 -3.21
C ALA A 5 -18.09 -33.70 -2.12
N SER A 6 -17.37 -33.81 -0.99
CA SER A 6 -17.41 -32.87 0.12
C SER A 6 -17.20 -31.43 -0.36
N ASN A 7 -18.30 -30.72 -0.54
CA ASN A 7 -18.33 -29.30 -0.79
C ASN A 7 -18.25 -28.60 0.58
N ARG A 8 -17.06 -28.57 1.18
CA ARG A 8 -16.82 -27.56 2.24
C ARG A 8 -16.76 -26.21 1.53
N PRO A 9 -17.57 -25.22 1.91
CA PRO A 9 -17.39 -23.88 1.39
C PRO A 9 -16.00 -23.41 1.82
N ALA A 10 -15.20 -22.96 0.85
CA ALA A 10 -13.98 -22.23 1.13
C ALA A 10 -14.37 -21.05 2.04
N GLU A 11 -13.80 -20.99 3.24
CA GLU A 11 -13.87 -19.79 4.07
C GLU A 11 -13.40 -18.63 3.20
N ALA A 12 -14.22 -17.58 3.11
CA ALA A 12 -14.01 -16.48 2.20
C ALA A 12 -12.70 -15.76 2.57
N ASP A 13 -11.69 -15.95 1.72
CA ASP A 13 -10.46 -15.17 1.77
C ASP A 13 -10.84 -13.68 1.56
N PRO A 14 -10.52 -12.78 2.50
CA PRO A 14 -11.00 -11.40 2.52
C PRO A 14 -10.35 -10.49 1.48
N ILE A 15 -9.45 -11.04 0.64
CA ILE A 15 -8.73 -10.31 -0.41
C ILE A 15 -9.30 -10.70 -1.78
N PRO A 16 -9.64 -9.74 -2.67
CA PRO A 16 -10.14 -10.04 -4.01
C PRO A 16 -9.22 -11.04 -4.75
N LEU A 17 -9.83 -12.03 -5.41
CA LEU A 17 -9.19 -13.12 -6.16
C LEU A 17 -8.22 -12.68 -7.29
N THR A 18 -8.07 -11.37 -7.55
CA THR A 18 -7.28 -10.82 -8.67
C THR A 18 -6.35 -9.70 -8.21
N SER A 19 -5.55 -9.91 -7.17
CA SER A 19 -4.32 -9.12 -7.01
C SER A 19 -3.29 -9.63 -8.01
N ASP A 20 -2.94 -8.84 -9.02
CA ASP A 20 -1.90 -9.22 -9.98
C ASP A 20 -0.53 -9.37 -9.30
N TRP A 21 -0.29 -8.58 -8.25
CA TRP A 21 0.93 -8.66 -7.45
C TRP A 21 0.65 -8.49 -5.96
N LYS A 22 1.38 -9.25 -5.13
CA LYS A 22 1.39 -9.16 -3.68
C LYS A 22 2.81 -9.30 -3.17
N GLY A 23 3.11 -8.67 -2.04
CA GLY A 23 4.39 -8.82 -1.36
C GLY A 23 4.42 -8.05 -0.05
N SER A 24 5.63 -7.89 0.48
CA SER A 24 5.89 -7.08 1.66
C SER A 24 7.22 -6.37 1.52
N PHE A 25 7.40 -5.35 2.36
CA PHE A 25 8.68 -4.71 2.60
C PHE A 25 8.78 -4.38 4.09
N ASP A 26 10.00 -4.32 4.61
CA ASP A 26 10.25 -3.92 5.99
C ASP A 26 10.43 -2.41 6.07
N TRP A 27 9.66 -1.79 6.96
CA TRP A 27 9.81 -0.39 7.32
C TRP A 27 10.76 -0.27 8.50
N ASP A 28 11.94 0.29 8.23
CA ASP A 28 12.98 0.55 9.23
C ASP A 28 12.50 1.61 10.24
N THR A 29 12.67 1.35 11.53
CA THR A 29 12.38 2.28 12.64
C THR A 29 13.03 3.65 12.49
N SER A 30 14.20 3.73 11.87
CA SER A 30 14.91 4.97 11.58
C SER A 30 14.31 5.77 10.43
N ALA A 31 13.35 5.20 9.69
CA ALA A 31 12.68 5.81 8.54
C ALA A 31 11.64 6.90 8.89
N TYR A 32 11.52 7.30 10.16
CA TYR A 32 10.69 8.44 10.59
C TYR A 32 11.21 9.82 10.19
N THR A 33 12.14 9.85 9.24
CA THR A 33 12.84 11.06 8.82
C THR A 33 11.85 12.16 8.43
N THR A 34 12.31 13.42 8.46
CA THR A 34 11.54 14.57 7.98
C THR A 34 11.22 14.52 6.47
N ASN A 35 11.69 13.49 5.75
CA ASN A 35 11.53 13.33 4.32
C ASN A 35 10.59 12.16 3.99
N GLU A 36 9.83 12.31 2.91
CA GLU A 36 9.04 11.25 2.31
C GLU A 36 9.95 10.20 1.65
N GLN A 37 9.74 8.92 1.94
CA GLN A 37 10.48 7.80 1.34
C GLN A 37 9.70 7.20 0.18
N ASP A 38 10.40 6.85 -0.91
CA ASP A 38 9.80 6.14 -2.04
C ASP A 38 9.61 4.67 -1.72
N ILE A 39 8.37 4.29 -1.37
CA ILE A 39 8.01 2.90 -1.08
C ILE A 39 7.68 2.11 -2.35
N SER A 40 7.38 2.78 -3.47
CA SER A 40 7.12 2.09 -4.74
C SER A 40 8.35 1.37 -5.27
N ALA A 41 9.55 1.87 -4.94
CA ALA A 41 10.82 1.20 -5.21
C ALA A 41 11.02 -0.10 -4.39
N LEU A 42 10.27 -0.28 -3.30
CA LEU A 42 10.32 -1.47 -2.44
C LEU A 42 9.35 -2.56 -2.91
N PHE A 43 8.50 -2.27 -3.89
CA PHE A 43 7.57 -3.26 -4.44
C PHE A 43 8.30 -4.15 -5.46
N SER A 44 7.90 -5.42 -5.53
CA SER A 44 8.43 -6.37 -6.51
C SER A 44 7.98 -6.05 -7.94
N THR A 45 6.93 -5.23 -8.07
CA THR A 45 6.42 -4.72 -9.33
C THR A 45 6.76 -3.25 -9.47
N ASN A 46 7.24 -2.87 -10.65
CA ASN A 46 7.54 -1.48 -10.94
C ASN A 46 6.25 -0.72 -11.25
N LEU A 47 5.89 0.25 -10.40
CA LEU A 47 4.76 1.18 -10.65
C LEU A 47 5.15 2.31 -11.61
N ALA A 48 6.43 2.50 -11.92
CA ALA A 48 6.98 3.52 -12.80
C ALA A 48 6.81 3.19 -14.30
N LEU A 49 5.65 2.69 -14.70
CA LEU A 49 5.37 2.34 -16.09
C LEU A 49 5.04 3.58 -16.92
N THR A 50 5.56 3.61 -18.15
CA THR A 50 5.41 4.73 -19.10
C THR A 50 4.12 4.65 -19.92
N THR A 51 3.34 3.59 -19.77
CA THR A 51 2.03 3.44 -20.42
C THR A 51 0.92 3.58 -19.40
N ARG A 52 -0.11 4.37 -19.71
CA ARG A 52 -1.31 4.55 -18.90
C ARG A 52 -1.95 3.22 -18.56
N ARG A 53 -1.91 2.88 -17.27
CA ARG A 53 -2.51 1.68 -16.70
C ARG A 53 -3.07 2.10 -15.35
N LYS A 54 -4.33 1.73 -15.09
CA LYS A 54 -4.93 2.01 -13.80
C LYS A 54 -4.37 0.99 -12.81
N TYR A 55 -3.94 1.47 -11.66
CA TYR A 55 -3.50 0.62 -10.56
C TYR A 55 -4.29 0.97 -9.31
N SER A 56 -4.69 -0.07 -8.58
CA SER A 56 -5.13 0.07 -7.20
C SER A 56 -4.07 -0.59 -6.32
N VAL A 57 -3.46 0.19 -5.43
CA VAL A 57 -2.51 -0.33 -4.44
C VAL A 57 -3.20 -0.33 -3.08
N LYS A 58 -3.03 -1.42 -2.34
CA LYS A 58 -3.50 -1.55 -0.97
C LYS A 58 -2.30 -1.79 -0.07
N LEU A 59 -2.19 -1.03 1.02
CA LEU A 59 -1.20 -1.23 2.06
C LEU A 59 -1.87 -1.80 3.31
N ASP A 60 -1.41 -2.95 3.76
CA ASP A 60 -1.76 -3.49 5.07
C ASP A 60 -0.78 -2.93 6.12
N LEU A 61 -1.34 -2.11 7.01
CA LEU A 61 -0.60 -1.40 8.05
C LEU A 61 -0.91 -1.96 9.45
N THR A 62 -1.51 -3.14 9.58
CA THR A 62 -1.86 -3.72 10.89
C THR A 62 -0.64 -3.90 11.79
N ASN A 63 0.53 -4.26 11.23
CA ASN A 63 1.78 -4.33 12.00
C ASN A 63 2.26 -2.95 12.48
N VAL A 64 2.01 -1.90 11.71
CA VAL A 64 2.32 -0.51 12.10
C VAL A 64 1.33 -0.02 13.16
N GLU A 65 0.05 -0.36 13.01
CA GLU A 65 -1.01 -0.03 13.98
C GLU A 65 -0.74 -0.64 15.36
N ALA A 66 -0.22 -1.88 15.40
CA ALA A 66 0.13 -2.57 16.63
C ALA A 66 1.24 -1.85 17.42
N ASP A 67 2.06 -1.02 16.76
CA ASP A 67 3.09 -0.23 17.43
C ASP A 67 2.46 0.86 18.31
N GLY A 68 2.90 0.92 19.58
CA GLY A 68 2.40 1.89 20.55
C GLY A 68 2.81 3.35 20.26
N SER A 69 3.88 3.54 19.49
CA SER A 69 4.43 4.86 19.11
C SER A 69 3.82 5.39 17.82
N PHE A 70 3.10 4.56 17.07
CA PHE A 70 2.42 4.98 15.85
C PHE A 70 1.26 5.93 16.17
N ASP A 71 1.26 7.09 15.52
CA ASP A 71 0.21 8.11 15.59
C ASP A 71 -0.44 8.30 14.22
N GLU A 72 0.35 8.81 13.27
CA GLU A 72 -0.09 9.12 11.91
C GLU A 72 1.03 8.81 10.91
N LEU A 73 0.66 8.47 9.68
CA LEU A 73 1.56 8.48 8.52
C LEU A 73 0.99 9.31 7.38
N TYR A 74 1.89 9.80 6.55
CA TYR A 74 1.58 10.57 5.35
C TYR A 74 1.92 9.73 4.13
N LEU A 75 0.93 9.53 3.26
CA LEU A 75 1.08 8.93 1.95
C LEU A 75 0.92 10.02 0.89
N ALA A 76 1.74 9.94 -0.15
CA ALA A 76 1.57 10.74 -1.34
C ALA A 76 1.71 9.86 -2.58
N VAL A 77 0.81 10.07 -3.54
CA VAL A 77 0.97 9.58 -4.90
C VAL A 77 1.55 10.72 -5.70
N LYS A 78 2.69 10.47 -6.34
CA LYS A 78 3.39 11.47 -7.15
C LYS A 78 3.51 11.00 -8.58
N GLU A 79 3.35 11.92 -9.51
CA GLU A 79 3.50 11.67 -10.93
C GLU A 79 4.72 12.41 -11.48
N LYS A 80 5.46 11.75 -12.37
CA LYS A 80 6.62 12.35 -13.02
C LYS A 80 6.17 13.31 -14.12
N ILE A 81 6.24 14.60 -13.86
CA ILE A 81 5.88 15.62 -14.86
C ILE A 81 7.04 15.96 -15.81
N ASN A 82 8.28 15.73 -15.38
CA ASN A 82 9.48 15.89 -16.21
C ASN A 82 10.64 15.03 -15.66
N PRO A 83 11.76 14.86 -16.39
CA PRO A 83 12.85 13.99 -15.98
C PRO A 83 13.42 14.23 -14.57
N ALA A 84 13.29 15.45 -14.05
CA ALA A 84 13.88 15.90 -12.79
C ALA A 84 12.88 16.03 -11.63
N LEU A 85 11.56 15.87 -11.86
CA LEU A 85 10.55 16.25 -10.88
C LEU A 85 9.34 15.32 -10.86
N TYR A 86 9.04 14.83 -9.66
CA TYR A 86 7.79 14.21 -9.28
C TYR A 86 6.94 15.21 -8.49
N VAL A 87 5.66 15.33 -8.83
CA VAL A 87 4.71 16.21 -8.14
C VAL A 87 3.61 15.38 -7.52
N ALA A 88 3.24 15.69 -6.27
CA ALA A 88 2.13 15.02 -5.60
C ALA A 88 0.81 15.34 -6.29
N ILE A 89 0.14 14.30 -6.79
CA ILE A 89 -1.19 14.36 -7.40
C ILE A 89 -2.28 13.93 -6.42
N ASP A 90 -1.90 13.17 -5.38
CA ASP A 90 -2.77 12.83 -4.26
C ASP A 90 -1.96 12.79 -2.95
N ARG A 91 -2.63 13.11 -1.85
CA ARG A 91 -2.06 13.08 -0.49
C ARG A 91 -3.10 12.60 0.49
N LYS A 92 -2.67 11.69 1.37
CA LYS A 92 -3.53 11.09 2.38
C LYS A 92 -2.78 10.99 3.69
N THR A 93 -3.38 11.49 4.76
CA THR A 93 -2.95 11.21 6.13
C THR A 93 -3.72 10.01 6.63
N ILE A 94 -3.01 9.00 7.14
CA ILE A 94 -3.60 7.81 7.76
C ILE A 94 -3.30 7.88 9.24
N LYS A 95 -4.35 7.86 10.04
CA LYS A 95 -4.26 7.79 11.50
C LYS A 95 -4.41 6.36 11.97
N LYS A 96 -3.93 6.07 13.18
CA LYS A 96 -4.15 4.78 13.84
C LYS A 96 -5.60 4.31 13.84
N ALA A 97 -6.54 5.22 14.09
CA ALA A 97 -7.97 4.92 14.06
C ALA A 97 -8.49 4.51 12.67
N ASP A 98 -7.90 5.02 11.58
CA ASP A 98 -8.31 4.68 10.21
C ASP A 98 -7.91 3.25 9.85
N ILE A 99 -6.77 2.78 10.37
CA ILE A 99 -6.28 1.40 10.18
C ILE A 99 -7.14 0.43 10.99
N ALA A 100 -7.38 0.73 12.27
CA ALA A 100 -8.24 -0.07 13.15
C ALA A 100 -9.65 -0.26 12.56
N ALA A 101 -10.19 0.80 11.95
CA ALA A 101 -11.53 0.79 11.37
C ALA A 101 -11.63 0.08 10.02
N THR A 102 -10.50 -0.20 9.34
CA THR A 102 -10.52 -0.77 7.99
C THR A 102 -10.50 -2.29 7.94
N ALA A 103 -10.28 -3.01 9.06
CA ALA A 103 -10.54 -4.44 9.31
C ALA A 103 -10.33 -5.47 8.17
N GLU A 104 -9.55 -5.14 7.13
CA GLU A 104 -9.42 -5.72 5.77
C GLU A 104 -10.31 -5.06 4.69
N PRO A 105 -9.74 -4.56 3.56
CA PRO A 105 -8.44 -4.93 2.96
C PRO A 105 -7.51 -3.72 2.77
N GLY A 106 -6.72 -3.38 3.79
CA GLY A 106 -5.67 -2.36 3.72
C GLY A 106 -6.15 -0.95 3.37
N ILE A 107 -5.23 0.02 3.42
CA ILE A 107 -5.50 1.39 2.98
C ILE A 107 -5.41 1.44 1.45
N PRO A 108 -6.50 1.76 0.74
CA PRO A 108 -6.45 1.92 -0.70
C PRO A 108 -5.73 3.22 -1.05
N ILE A 109 -4.87 3.11 -2.05
CA ILE A 109 -4.16 4.16 -2.75
C ILE A 109 -4.61 4.11 -4.20
N GLU A 110 -5.41 5.08 -4.59
CA GLU A 110 -5.93 5.19 -5.95
C GLU A 110 -4.91 5.90 -6.84
N ILE A 111 -4.48 5.24 -7.91
CA ILE A 111 -3.63 5.85 -8.93
C ILE A 111 -4.53 6.20 -10.12
N PRO A 112 -4.64 7.48 -10.51
CA PRO A 112 -5.46 7.86 -11.66
C PRO A 112 -5.06 7.10 -12.93
N ALA A 113 -6.04 6.68 -13.71
CA ALA A 113 -5.81 5.89 -14.93
C ALA A 113 -4.98 6.63 -16.00
N THR A 114 -4.97 7.96 -15.94
CA THR A 114 -4.20 8.82 -16.84
C THR A 114 -2.75 9.01 -16.41
N SER A 115 -2.38 8.60 -15.19
CA SER A 115 -1.07 8.86 -14.66
C SER A 115 0.00 7.95 -15.27
N GLU A 116 1.18 8.53 -15.50
CA GLU A 116 2.34 7.86 -16.05
C GLU A 116 3.52 8.00 -15.09
N ASN A 117 4.32 6.95 -14.93
CA ASN A 117 5.54 6.98 -14.12
C ASN A 117 5.27 7.50 -12.68
N VAL A 118 4.52 6.71 -11.92
CA VAL A 118 4.02 7.08 -10.59
C VAL A 118 4.96 6.58 -9.50
N GLN A 119 5.17 7.41 -8.48
CA GLN A 119 5.82 7.06 -7.22
C GLN A 119 4.81 7.12 -6.08
N ILE A 120 4.82 6.12 -5.23
CA ILE A 120 4.13 6.18 -3.93
C ILE A 120 5.19 6.46 -2.88
N THR A 121 5.01 7.53 -2.13
CA THR A 121 5.89 7.88 -1.03
C THR A 121 5.18 7.81 0.30
N MET A 122 5.89 7.40 1.34
CA MET A 122 5.39 7.30 2.70
C MET A 122 6.32 8.02 3.69
N GLN A 123 5.73 8.60 4.73
CA GLN A 123 6.46 9.19 5.85
C GLN A 123 5.72 8.93 7.15
N MET A 124 6.39 8.38 8.16
CA MET A 124 5.83 8.28 9.51
C MET A 124 5.98 9.63 10.23
N LYS A 125 4.96 10.05 10.98
CA LYS A 125 5.04 11.25 11.84
C LYS A 125 5.98 11.04 13.03
N THR A 126 6.07 9.81 13.52
CA THR A 126 6.87 9.40 14.67
C THR A 126 7.68 8.16 14.34
N ALA A 127 8.80 7.95 15.03
CA ALA A 127 9.52 6.69 15.00
C ALA A 127 8.65 5.56 15.54
N LEU A 128 8.65 4.43 14.84
CA LEU A 128 8.12 3.18 15.39
C LEU A 128 9.07 2.70 16.49
N ALA A 129 8.56 1.93 17.45
CA ALA A 129 9.38 1.31 18.48
C ALA A 129 10.20 0.13 17.95
N GLY A 130 9.73 -0.52 16.89
CA GLY A 130 10.37 -1.65 16.21
C GLY A 130 10.12 -1.64 14.70
N ASP A 131 10.97 -2.33 13.94
CA ASP A 131 10.82 -2.42 12.50
C ASP A 131 9.49 -3.12 12.19
N ALA A 132 8.80 -2.69 11.14
CA ALA A 132 7.47 -3.18 10.82
C ALA A 132 7.41 -3.69 9.39
N THR A 133 7.06 -4.96 9.21
CA THR A 133 6.74 -5.50 7.88
C THR A 133 5.39 -4.97 7.43
N ILE A 134 5.36 -4.32 6.26
CA ILE A 134 4.15 -3.80 5.62
C ILE A 134 3.86 -4.66 4.40
N TYR A 135 2.64 -5.20 4.32
CA TYR A 135 2.19 -5.97 3.17
C TYR A 135 1.52 -5.06 2.15
N TYR A 136 1.64 -5.41 0.88
CA TYR A 136 0.96 -4.70 -0.19
C TYR A 136 0.30 -5.67 -1.16
N ALA A 137 -0.77 -5.19 -1.78
CA ALA A 137 -1.39 -5.81 -2.94
C ALA A 137 -1.58 -4.75 -4.03
N VAL A 138 -1.27 -5.12 -5.26
CA VAL A 138 -1.46 -4.28 -6.46
C VAL A 138 -2.39 -5.00 -7.41
N VAL A 139 -3.42 -4.30 -7.86
CA VAL A 139 -4.34 -4.72 -8.91
C VAL A 139 -4.11 -3.81 -10.12
N LYS A 140 -3.85 -4.39 -11.28
CA LYS A 140 -3.88 -3.69 -12.56
C LYS A 140 -5.31 -3.75 -13.10
N GLU A 141 -5.90 -2.58 -13.29
CA GLU A 141 -7.25 -2.42 -13.84
C GLU A 141 -7.23 -2.07 -15.34
#